data_AF-A0A962AEZ1-F1
#
_entry.id   AF-A0A962AEZ1-F1
#
_cell.length_a   1.000
_cell.length_b   1.000
_cell.length_c   1.000
_cell.angle_alpha   90.00
_cell.angle_beta   90.00
_cell.angle_gamma   90.00
#
_symmetry.space_group_name_H-M   'P 1'
#
loop_
_entity.id
_entity.type
_entity.pdbx_description
1 polymer ?
#
loop_
_entity_poly.entity_id
_entity_poly.type
_entity_poly.pdbx_seq_one_letter_code
_entity_poly.pdbx_strand_id
1 'polypeptide(L)' 'ARVQAYAEALAAKPAQALAAIRRTITLGGSMTFEEGMALELETASALAATDDFREGVRAFLDKRAPRWTR' A
#
# COMPACT_ATOMS: atom_id res chain seq x y z
N ALA A 1 -18.20 -10.08 14.52
CA ALA A 1 -16.89 -9.81 15.15
C ALA A 1 -15.72 -9.87 14.16
N ARG A 2 -15.44 -11.01 13.51
CA ARG A 2 -14.24 -11.18 12.65
C ARG A 2 -14.14 -10.20 11.46
N VAL A 3 -15.22 -9.99 10.71
CA VAL A 3 -15.23 -9.07 9.55
C VAL A 3 -14.92 -7.64 9.98
N GLN A 4 -15.53 -7.18 11.08
CA GLN A 4 -15.31 -5.85 11.64
C GLN A 4 -13.84 -5.65 12.05
N ALA A 5 -13.27 -6.59 12.80
CA ALA A 5 -11.86 -6.53 13.21
C ALA A 5 -10.90 -6.49 12.01
N TYR A 6 -11.24 -7.22 10.93
CA TYR A 6 -10.46 -7.19 9.70
C TYR A 6 -10.55 -5.83 8.99
N ALA A 7 -11.76 -5.25 8.90
CA ALA A 7 -11.96 -3.92 8.33
C ALA A 7 -11.22 -2.84 9.11
N GLU A 8 -11.24 -2.90 10.45
CA GLU A 8 -10.48 -1.99 11.32
C GLU A 8 -8.96 -2.12 11.12
N ALA A 9 -8.46 -3.35 10.97
CA ALA A 9 -7.05 -3.59 10.69
C ALA A 9 -6.61 -3.04 9.32
N LEU A 10 -7.50 -3.04 8.32
CA LEU A 10 -7.25 -2.39 7.02
C LEU A 10 -7.34 -0.86 7.14
N ALA A 11 -8.33 -0.34 7.86
CA ALA A 11 -8.51 1.10 8.06
C ALA A 11 -7.33 1.76 8.81
N ALA A 12 -6.54 0.98 9.57
CA ALA A 12 -5.33 1.43 10.25
C ALA A 12 -4.07 1.49 9.34
N LYS A 13 -4.20 1.19 8.04
CA LYS A 13 -3.10 1.18 7.05
C LYS A 13 -3.21 2.38 6.09
N PRO A 14 -2.17 2.73 5.33
CA PRO A 14 -2.25 3.85 4.40
C PRO A 14 -3.15 3.49 3.21
N ALA A 15 -4.16 4.31 2.95
CA ALA A 15 -5.23 4.03 1.99
C ALA A 15 -4.69 3.88 0.56
N GLN A 16 -3.72 4.74 0.18
CA GLN A 16 -3.10 4.71 -1.14
C GLN A 16 -2.35 3.38 -1.40
N ALA A 17 -1.62 2.88 -0.40
CA ALA A 17 -0.90 1.61 -0.52
C ALA A 17 -1.86 0.42 -0.63
N LEU A 18 -2.95 0.40 0.14
CA LEU A 18 -3.97 -0.65 0.04
C LEU A 18 -4.66 -0.64 -1.34
N ALA A 19 -4.98 0.54 -1.87
CA ALA A 19 -5.56 0.67 -3.20
C ALA A 19 -4.61 0.18 -4.29
N ALA A 20 -3.32 0.55 -4.19
CA ALA A 20 -2.26 0.09 -5.08
C ALA A 20 -2.11 -1.44 -5.07
N ILE A 21 -1.99 -2.06 -3.89
CA ILE A 21 -1.90 -3.53 -3.74
C ILE A 21 -3.12 -4.21 -4.39
N ARG A 22 -4.34 -3.71 -4.14
CA ARG A 22 -5.54 -4.27 -4.75
C ARG A 22 -5.49 -4.17 -6.28
N ARG A 23 -5.05 -3.03 -6.81
CA ARG A 23 -4.95 -2.78 -8.25
C ARG A 23 -3.95 -3.73 -8.90
N THR A 24 -2.73 -3.86 -8.37
CA THR A 24 -1.69 -4.69 -8.96
C THR A 24 -2.08 -6.17 -8.94
N ILE A 25 -2.66 -6.66 -7.85
CA ILE A 25 -3.15 -8.05 -7.76
C ILE A 25 -4.30 -8.30 -8.75
N THR A 26 -5.26 -7.38 -8.84
CA THR A 26 -6.46 -7.57 -9.66
C THR A 26 -6.14 -7.52 -11.15
N LEU A 27 -5.29 -6.59 -11.58
CA LEU A 27 -4.92 -6.44 -13.00
C LEU A 27 -3.81 -7.41 -13.40
N GLY A 28 -2.81 -7.59 -12.54
CA GLY A 28 -1.64 -8.43 -12.80
C GLY A 28 -1.99 -9.90 -13.00
N GLY A 29 -3.07 -10.39 -12.39
CA GLY A 29 -3.52 -11.78 -12.58
C GLY A 29 -3.96 -12.13 -14.01
N SER A 30 -4.17 -11.15 -14.89
CA SER A 30 -4.48 -11.34 -16.32
C SER A 30 -3.37 -10.86 -17.25
N MET A 31 -2.23 -10.42 -16.71
CA MET A 31 -1.08 -9.92 -17.46
C MET A 31 -0.03 -11.01 -17.63
N THR A 32 0.89 -10.81 -18.58
CA THR A 32 2.16 -11.54 -18.58
C THR A 32 2.99 -11.16 -17.35
N PHE A 33 3.99 -11.98 -17.03
CA PHE A 33 4.86 -11.73 -15.89
C PHE A 33 5.59 -10.38 -16.02
N GLU A 34 6.09 -10.08 -17.22
CA GLU A 34 6.83 -8.84 -17.51
C GLU A 34 5.94 -7.60 -17.39
N GLU A 35 4.72 -7.65 -17.91
CA GLU A 35 3.74 -6.57 -17.76
C GLU A 35 3.34 -6.36 -16.30
N GLY A 36 3.14 -7.45 -15.55
CA GLY A 36 2.86 -7.42 -14.12
C GLY A 36 3.98 -6.74 -13.33
N MET A 37 5.24 -7.13 -13.57
CA MET A 37 6.39 -6.49 -12.93
C MET A 37 6.50 -5.00 -13.27
N ALA A 38 6.24 -4.62 -14.53
CA ALA A 38 6.26 -3.22 -14.95
C ALA A 38 5.18 -2.40 -14.22
N LEU A 39 3.95 -2.94 -14.12
CA LEU A 39 2.85 -2.32 -13.38
C LEU A 39 3.18 -2.16 -11.90
N GLU A 40 3.75 -3.18 -11.26
CA GLU A 40 4.16 -3.14 -9.86
C GLU A 40 5.26 -2.10 -9.62
N LEU A 41 6.27 -2.04 -10.49
CA LEU A 41 7.35 -1.06 -10.40
C LEU A 41 6.83 0.37 -10.52
N GLU A 42 5.99 0.65 -11.51
CA GLU A 42 5.38 1.98 -11.68
C GLU A 42 4.57 2.37 -10.44
N THR A 43 3.71 1.45 -9.97
CA THR A 43 2.84 1.69 -8.83
C THR A 43 3.64 1.93 -7.54
N ALA A 44 4.66 1.12 -7.26
CA ALA A 44 5.53 1.28 -6.10
C ALA A 44 6.35 2.58 -6.18
N SER A 45 6.85 2.93 -7.36
CA SER A 45 7.60 4.18 -7.58
C SER A 45 6.74 5.42 -7.33
N ALA A 46 5.47 5.40 -7.78
CA ALA A 46 4.53 6.47 -7.51
C ALA A 46 4.24 6.62 -6.01
N LEU A 47 4.08 5.50 -5.28
CA LEU A 47 3.90 5.52 -3.83
C LEU A 47 5.12 6.09 -3.10
N ALA A 48 6.33 5.82 -3.57
CA ALA A 48 7.56 6.31 -2.93
C ALA A 48 7.62 7.85 -2.84
N ALA A 49 6.90 8.56 -3.71
CA ALA A 49 6.82 10.03 -3.70
C ALA A 49 5.82 10.60 -2.68
N THR A 50 4.95 9.78 -2.07
CA THR A 50 3.84 10.26 -1.23
C THR A 50 4.27 10.57 0.20
N ASP A 51 3.45 11.39 0.89
CA ASP A 51 3.67 11.73 2.29
C ASP A 51 3.54 10.50 3.20
N ASP A 52 2.60 9.60 2.91
CA ASP A 52 2.40 8.35 3.64
C ASP A 52 3.63 7.46 3.53
N PHE A 53 4.28 7.35 2.37
CA PHE A 53 5.52 6.58 2.26
C PHE A 53 6.62 7.18 3.15
N ARG A 54 6.83 8.50 3.07
CA ARG A 54 7.82 9.21 3.91
C ARG A 54 7.53 9.04 5.40
N GLU A 55 6.27 9.12 5.80
CA GLU A 55 5.86 8.87 7.19
C GLU A 55 6.06 7.42 7.62
N GLY A 56 5.76 6.45 6.75
CA GLY A 56 5.97 5.04 7.05
C GLY A 56 7.43 4.72 7.32
N VAL A 57 8.33 5.23 6.47
CA VAL A 57 9.78 5.10 6.66
C VAL A 57 10.22 5.76 7.96
N ARG A 58 9.79 7.01 8.21
CA ARG A 58 10.14 7.75 9.43
C ARG A 58 9.65 7.03 10.69
N ALA A 59 8.39 6.63 10.72
CA ALA A 59 7.79 5.95 11.86
C ALA A 59 8.49 4.61 12.18
N PHE A 60 8.90 3.88 11.15
CA PHE A 60 9.67 2.66 11.30
C PHE A 60 11.04 2.93 11.94
N LEU A 61 11.78 3.93 11.44
CA LEU A 61 13.08 4.32 11.98
C LEU A 61 12.96 4.84 13.43
N ASP A 62 11.92 5.61 13.72
CA ASP A 62 11.61 6.17 15.04
C ASP A 62 11.00 5.14 16.01
N LYS A 63 10.71 3.90 15.57
CA LYS A 63 10.06 2.83 16.35
C LYS A 63 8.72 3.24 16.97
N ARG A 64 7.91 3.99 16.21
CA ARG A 64 6.58 4.46 16.63
C ARG A 64 5.52 4.02 15.62
N ALA A 65 4.26 4.10 16.03
CA ALA A 65 3.16 3.93 15.10
C ALA A 65 3.15 5.06 14.04
N PRO A 66 2.92 4.75 12.76
CA PRO A 66 2.79 5.75 11.70
C PRO A 66 1.46 6.50 11.80
N ARG A 67 1.46 7.74 11.31
CA ARG A 67 0.29 8.61 11.23
C ARG A 67 -0.09 8.87 9.77
N TRP A 68 -0.97 8.05 9.23
CA TRP A 68 -1.41 8.16 7.84
C TRP A 68 -2.28 9.39 7.60
N THR A 69 -2.14 9.96 6.42
CA THR A 69 -3.08 10.97 5.91
C THR A 69 -4.42 10.29 5.59
N ARG A 70 -5.54 10.98 5.85
CA ARG A 70 -6.89 10.46 5.55
C ARG A 70 -7.25 10.65 4.09
#